data_AF-A0A3M3AFP2-F1
#
_entry.id   AF-A0A3M3AFP2-F1
#
_cell.length_a   1.000
_cell.length_b   1.000
_cell.length_c   1.000
_cell.angle_alpha   90.00
_cell.angle_beta   90.00
_cell.angle_gamma   90.00
#
_symmetry.space_group_name_H-M   'P 1'
#
loop_
_entity.id
_entity.type
_entity.pdbx_description
1 polymer ?
#
loop_
_entity_poly.entity_id
_entity_poly.type
_entity_poly.pdbx_seq_one_letter_code
_entity_poly.pdbx_strand_id
1 'polypeptide(L)' 'WTLGDGSVLRIDLNLSEQPVATTPAPHAREIFSSAAKSSELSPDAILNPYTAIVSLTASDVLEEQDEQ' A
#
# COMPACT_ATOMS: atom_id res chain seq x y z
N TRP A 1 5.55 -4.88 -7.22
CA TRP A 1 6.00 -4.98 -8.62
C TRP A 1 6.60 -3.67 -9.04
N THR A 2 7.78 -3.69 -9.66
CA THR A 2 8.35 -2.51 -10.30
C THR A 2 7.80 -2.40 -11.73
N LEU A 3 7.25 -1.24 -12.08
CA LEU A 3 6.70 -0.94 -13.39
C LEU A 3 7.79 -0.44 -14.34
N GLY A 4 7.46 -0.29 -15.63
CA GLY A 4 8.43 0.11 -16.67
C GLY A 4 9.00 1.52 -16.50
N ASP A 5 8.37 2.36 -15.70
CA ASP A 5 8.83 3.71 -15.31
C ASP A 5 9.60 3.73 -13.97
N GLY A 6 9.86 2.56 -13.39
CA GLY A 6 10.52 2.40 -12.09
C GLY A 6 9.59 2.50 -10.88
N SER A 7 8.33 2.89 -11.07
CA SER A 7 7.39 3.03 -9.95
C SER A 7 7.05 1.66 -9.36
N VAL A 8 6.76 1.60 -8.07
CA VAL A 8 6.47 0.35 -7.36
C VAL A 8 4.98 0.25 -7.07
N LEU A 9 4.33 -0.71 -7.71
CA LEU A 9 2.97 -1.13 -7.43
C LEU A 9 2.97 -2.15 -6.28
N ARG A 10 2.19 -1.89 -5.24
CA ARG A 10 1.96 -2.81 -4.13
C ARG A 10 0.48 -3.17 -4.04
N ILE A 11 0.20 -4.44 -3.76
CA ILE A 11 -1.15 -4.93 -3.48
C ILE A 11 -1.10 -5.59 -2.10
N ASP A 12 -1.87 -5.04 -1.17
CA ASP A 12 -2.10 -5.63 0.15
C ASP A 12 -3.49 -6.28 0.15
N LEU A 13 -3.55 -7.55 0.52
CA LEU A 13 -4.76 -8.36 0.43
C LEU A 13 -4.96 -9.16 1.72
N ASN A 14 -6.10 -8.92 2.38
CA ASN A 14 -6.55 -9.73 3.49
C ASN A 14 -7.71 -10.61 3.04
N LEU A 15 -7.49 -11.92 3.02
CA LEU A 15 -8.52 -12.93 2.68
C LEU A 15 -9.17 -13.58 3.91
N SER A 16 -8.87 -13.08 5.11
CA SER A 16 -9.37 -13.63 6.35
C SER A 16 -10.50 -12.80 6.94
N GLU A 17 -11.20 -13.39 7.91
CA GLU A 17 -12.23 -12.73 8.73
C GLU A 17 -11.64 -11.83 9.82
N GLN A 18 -10.31 -11.84 10.00
CA GLN A 18 -9.64 -11.11 11.06
C GLN A 18 -8.83 -9.95 10.46
N PRO A 19 -8.72 -8.80 11.15
CA PRO A 19 -7.78 -7.76 10.75
C PRO A 19 -6.35 -8.32 10.75
N VAL A 20 -5.54 -7.96 9.75
CA VAL A 20 -4.14 -8.38 9.65
C VAL A 20 -3.22 -7.16 9.64
N ALA A 21 -2.10 -7.26 10.36
CA ALA A 21 -1.05 -6.27 10.25
C ALA A 21 -0.37 -6.39 8.88
N THR A 22 -0.02 -5.25 8.30
CA THR A 22 0.74 -5.12 7.07
C THR A 22 1.98 -4.28 7.34
N THR A 23 2.96 -4.34 6.46
CA THR A 23 4.12 -3.46 6.56
C THR A 23 3.71 -2.05 6.13
N PRO A 24 4.02 -0.99 6.90
CA PRO A 24 3.81 0.37 6.43
C PRO A 24 4.46 0.61 5.06
N ALA A 25 3.79 1.35 4.19
CA ALA A 25 4.29 1.75 2.88
C ALA A 25 4.42 3.28 2.84
N PRO A 26 5.42 3.86 3.52
CA PRO A 26 5.58 5.30 3.51
C PRO A 26 5.72 5.79 2.07
N HIS A 27 5.09 6.92 1.77
CA HIS A 27 5.04 7.54 0.42
C HIS A 27 4.30 6.76 -0.67
N ALA A 28 3.71 5.59 -0.35
CA ALA A 28 2.83 4.91 -1.28
C ALA A 28 1.47 5.63 -1.33
N ARG A 29 1.04 6.01 -2.53
CA ARG A 29 -0.29 6.59 -2.75
C ARG A 29 -1.26 5.47 -3.05
N GLU A 30 -2.34 5.36 -2.28
CA GLU A 30 -3.44 4.46 -2.63
C GLU A 30 -4.09 4.87 -3.96
N ILE A 31 -4.27 3.90 -4.86
CA ILE A 31 -4.93 4.06 -6.15
C ILE A 31 -6.21 3.22 -6.28
N PHE A 32 -6.42 2.26 -5.38
CA PHE A 32 -7.66 1.49 -5.27
C PHE A 32 -7.85 0.91 -3.86
N SER A 33 -9.11 0.83 -3.42
CA SER A 33 -9.53 0.09 -2.24
C SER A 33 -10.87 -0.60 -2.48
N SER A 34 -10.99 -1.83 -1.99
CA SER A 34 -12.26 -2.56 -2.00
C SER A 34 -13.20 -2.17 -0.86
N ALA A 35 -12.71 -1.44 0.17
CA ALA A 35 -13.52 -1.04 1.30
C ALA A 35 -14.34 0.22 0.95
N ALA A 36 -15.66 0.17 1.21
CA ALA A 36 -16.62 1.16 0.71
C ALA A 36 -16.45 2.60 1.26
N LYS A 37 -15.60 2.83 2.26
CA LYS A 37 -15.28 4.13 2.89
C LYS A 37 -14.34 3.89 4.08
N SER A 38 -13.03 3.91 3.88
CA SER A 38 -12.00 4.24 4.89
C SER A 38 -10.67 3.75 4.35
N SER A 39 -10.14 4.53 3.41
CA SER A 39 -8.81 4.35 2.83
C SER A 39 -7.81 5.34 3.42
N GLU A 40 -8.03 5.75 4.67
CA GLU A 40 -6.88 6.17 5.44
C GLU A 40 -6.21 4.86 5.83
N LEU A 41 -5.19 4.46 5.05
CA LEU A 41 -4.12 3.59 5.52
C LEU A 41 -3.81 4.06 6.94
N SER A 42 -4.34 3.34 7.94
CA SER A 42 -4.11 3.73 9.31
C SER A 42 -2.59 3.78 9.49
N PRO A 43 -2.05 4.76 10.22
CA PRO A 43 -0.61 4.82 10.49
C PRO A 43 -0.06 3.50 11.08
N ASP A 44 -0.95 2.67 11.64
CA ASP A 44 -0.67 1.34 12.19
C ASP A 44 -0.69 0.19 11.16
N ALA A 45 -0.87 0.48 9.87
CA ALA A 45 -0.82 -0.48 8.77
C ALA A 45 -1.67 -1.74 8.99
N ILE A 46 -2.90 -1.60 9.50
CA ILE A 46 -3.83 -2.73 9.68
C ILE A 46 -4.81 -2.82 8.51
N LEU A 47 -4.89 -3.99 7.90
CA LEU A 47 -5.81 -4.29 6.81
C LEU A 47 -7.06 -5.02 7.33
N ASN A 48 -8.22 -4.41 7.11
CA ASN A 48 -9.50 -4.98 7.51
C ASN A 48 -9.79 -6.33 6.83
N PRO A 49 -10.68 -7.16 7.42
CA PRO A 49 -11.13 -8.40 6.80
C PRO A 49 -11.57 -8.21 5.35
N TYR A 50 -11.26 -9.18 4.50
CA TYR A 50 -11.70 -9.21 3.09
C TYR A 50 -11.44 -7.91 2.31
N THR A 51 -10.34 -7.23 2.60
CA THR A 51 -9.97 -5.96 1.95
C THR A 51 -8.77 -6.14 1.03
N ALA A 52 -8.83 -5.47 -0.12
CA ALA A 52 -7.72 -5.30 -1.05
C ALA A 52 -7.41 -3.80 -1.17
N ILE A 53 -6.15 -3.43 -0.99
CA ILE A 53 -5.62 -2.09 -1.23
C ILE A 53 -4.56 -2.20 -2.32
N VAL A 54 -4.59 -1.26 -3.26
CA VAL A 54 -3.55 -1.10 -4.27
C VAL A 54 -2.93 0.26 -4.11
N SER A 55 -1.61 0.31 -3.98
CA SER A 55 -0.85 1.54 -3.82
C SER A 55 0.32 1.61 -4.80
N LEU A 56 0.74 2.83 -5.10
CA LEU A 56 1.84 3.13 -6.01
C LEU A 56 2.83 4.08 -5.34
N THR A 57 4.11 3.71 -5.35
CA THR A 57 5.22 4.58 -4.96
C THR A 57 5.96 5.03 -6.22
N ALA A 58 6.17 6.32 -6.39
CA ALA A 58 6.86 6.88 -7.55
C ALA A 58 8.38 6.62 -7.45
N SER A 59 9.05 6.51 -8.60
CA SER A 59 10.47 6.13 -8.70
C SER A 59 11.40 7.16 -8.08
N ASP A 60 11.11 8.44 -8.28
CA ASP A 60 11.84 9.58 -7.71
C ASP A 60 11.86 9.54 -6.18
N VAL A 61 10.74 9.16 -5.56
CA VAL A 61 10.63 9.02 -4.10
C VAL A 61 11.39 7.80 -3.56
N LEU A 62 11.66 6.79 -4.41
CA LEU A 62 12.46 5.63 -4.03
C LEU A 62 13.95 5.96 -4.11
N GLU A 63 14.38 6.72 -5.11
CA GLU A 63 15.76 7.20 -5.25
C GLU A 63 16.19 8.04 -4.03
N GLU A 64 15.32 8.94 -3.55
CA GLU A 64 15.60 9.74 -2.34
C GLU A 64 15.73 8.90 -1.05
N GLN A 65 15.14 7.71 -0.99
CA GLN A 65 15.23 6.81 0.17
C GLN A 65 16.49 5.95 0.16
N ASP A 66 16.99 5.55 -1.01
CA ASP A 66 18.21 4.75 -1.14
C ASP A 66 19.49 5.60 -0.89
N GLU A 67 19.39 6.93 -0.98
CA GLU A 67 20.49 7.86 -0.72
C GLU A 67 20.69 8.22 0.78
N GLN A 68 19.85 7.71 1.69
CA GLN A 68 19.83 8.01 3.13
C GLN A 68 20.20 6.81 4.00
#